data_AF-A0A957JAV2-F1
#
_entry.id   AF-A0A957JAV2-F1
#
_cell.length_a   1.000
_cell.length_b   1.000
_cell.length_c   1.000
_cell.angle_alpha   90.00
_cell.angle_beta   90.00
_cell.angle_gamma   90.00
#
_symmetry.space_group_name_H-M   'P 1'
#
loop_
_entity.id
_entity.type
_entity.pdbx_description
1 polymer ?
#
loop_
_entity_poly.entity_id
_entity_poly.type
_entity_poly.pdbx_seq_one_letter_code
_entity_poly.pdbx_strand_id
1 'polypeptide(L)'
;IGIANTMVVVVGRRTIEIGVLKTIGLQGNQITLMFMIEALLLGIIGSVLGIGLGILLVNVLQRVVENAFSQALAFAVYPQAMLFGLVTGVIVTLVFGFLPTLSAGKVRPNVVLSPTETRLPRAGILATLISVALMTGVMGILVGIIMENMLVGMLATFGTVVVLAIALLVFWLLVLIISRLPSFGSIRIKLAQRAMGTHAFRTASTLMALVIGMFSLSVILLMTNSLINVIEEVMAQQLGGNVLVVATSTEAEEAIDARVAELATVSDVQKDTYYSAQIVAINGERDIDALAEAAAATGRAELGLPAPGEVPPEEQPSGLLAGFANLDLALFQVNLFLNTATLKTASDVTVPYEMAEGVDVMDAEPGSMVLLSSDATEWLGLGVGDTMTFRFRNDEEVTVTIAGLMDDPSGQGGVTVSTSAPTSIVLADGSLPAGVSHEPPTYVMAVEDEAVNDVVAELSNITGVFAVDVSQINELLDRLLSQFTALPLVIAVLALFASGIIIANTVSLATLERRREIGIMKAIGLQGSTVLGLLELENALVGLLGGVLGTGIGAVIILISGVISDSLSSFPLGMLLLLILLAVLIAVVATLVSALGAAREKPLIVLRYE
;
A
#
# COMPACT_ATOMS: atom_id res chain seq x y z
N ILE A 1 -6.29 12.91 18.28
CA ILE A 1 -6.99 12.23 19.41
C ILE A 1 -6.13 12.21 20.68
N GLY A 2 -4.90 11.67 20.64
CA GLY A 2 -4.03 11.58 21.82
C GLY A 2 -3.80 12.91 22.55
N ILE A 3 -3.50 13.99 21.81
CA ILE A 3 -3.29 15.34 22.35
C ILE A 3 -4.57 15.85 23.03
N ALA A 4 -5.71 15.74 22.36
CA ALA A 4 -6.99 16.17 22.90
C ALA A 4 -7.31 15.45 24.23
N ASN A 5 -7.13 14.13 24.29
CA ASN A 5 -7.33 13.34 25.52
C ASN A 5 -6.36 13.78 26.63
N THR A 6 -5.08 13.99 26.30
CA THR A 6 -4.08 14.45 27.25
C THR A 6 -4.46 15.80 27.84
N MET A 7 -4.91 16.73 27.01
CA MET A 7 -5.29 18.05 27.46
C MET A 7 -6.53 18.02 28.35
N VAL A 8 -7.50 17.14 28.07
CA VAL A 8 -8.63 16.88 28.98
C VAL A 8 -8.15 16.37 30.33
N VAL A 9 -7.17 15.44 30.37
CA VAL A 9 -6.59 14.92 31.62
C VAL A 9 -5.90 16.05 32.40
N VAL A 10 -5.06 16.86 31.74
CA VAL A 10 -4.32 17.96 32.36
C VAL A 10 -5.28 18.99 32.96
N VAL A 11 -6.26 19.43 32.19
CA VAL A 11 -7.29 20.37 32.66
C VAL A 11 -8.10 19.76 33.81
N GLY A 12 -8.47 18.48 33.70
CA GLY A 12 -9.18 17.74 34.74
C GLY A 12 -8.45 17.74 36.08
N ARG A 13 -7.15 17.41 36.06
CA ARG A 13 -6.30 17.39 37.25
C ARG A 13 -6.12 18.78 37.89
N ARG A 14 -6.21 19.85 37.11
CA ARG A 14 -5.99 21.24 37.55
C ARG A 14 -7.28 22.03 37.75
N THR A 15 -8.44 21.35 37.81
CA THR A 15 -9.75 22.02 37.94
C THR A 15 -9.84 22.92 39.18
N ILE A 16 -9.27 22.49 40.32
CA ILE A 16 -9.26 23.27 41.57
C ILE A 16 -8.38 24.52 41.39
N GLU A 17 -7.19 24.40 40.80
CA GLU A 17 -6.30 25.54 40.50
C GLU A 17 -7.00 26.57 39.61
N ILE A 18 -7.70 26.11 38.56
CA ILE A 18 -8.47 26.97 37.67
C ILE A 18 -9.58 27.70 38.44
N GLY A 19 -10.27 26.99 39.34
CA GLY A 19 -11.28 27.59 40.22
C GLY A 19 -10.70 28.70 41.09
N VAL A 20 -9.56 28.46 41.74
CA VAL A 20 -8.84 29.46 42.56
C VAL A 20 -8.44 30.67 41.72
N LEU A 21 -7.84 30.46 40.54
CA LEU A 21 -7.46 31.56 39.64
C LEU A 21 -8.66 32.43 39.25
N LYS A 22 -9.82 31.83 39.00
CA LYS A 22 -11.05 32.58 38.74
C LYS A 22 -11.58 33.34 39.96
N THR A 23 -11.41 32.80 41.16
CA THR A 23 -11.79 33.53 42.39
C THR A 23 -10.90 34.75 42.62
N ILE A 24 -9.64 34.72 42.15
CA ILE A 24 -8.71 35.85 42.19
C ILE A 24 -8.99 36.88 41.08
N GLY A 25 -9.89 36.57 40.13
CA GLY A 25 -10.36 37.50 39.11
C GLY A 25 -9.89 37.20 37.67
N LEU A 26 -9.20 36.08 37.42
CA LEU A 26 -8.84 35.72 36.04
C LEU A 26 -10.08 35.41 35.20
N GLN A 27 -10.10 35.96 33.98
CA GLN A 27 -11.15 35.70 33.00
C GLN A 27 -10.97 34.34 32.32
N GLY A 28 -12.06 33.74 31.85
CA GLY A 28 -12.03 32.45 31.14
C GLY A 28 -11.09 32.44 29.93
N ASN A 29 -11.02 33.55 29.18
CA ASN A 29 -10.14 33.69 28.01
C ASN A 29 -8.66 33.69 28.41
N GLN A 30 -8.30 34.26 29.56
CA GLN A 30 -6.93 34.26 30.07
C GLN A 30 -6.49 32.85 30.49
N ILE A 31 -7.41 32.07 31.07
CA ILE A 31 -7.16 30.66 31.40
C ILE A 31 -6.99 29.83 30.12
N THR A 32 -7.88 30.01 29.13
CA THR A 32 -7.74 29.33 27.83
C THR A 32 -6.40 29.67 27.18
N LEU A 33 -5.98 30.94 27.20
CA LEU A 33 -4.68 31.37 26.65
C LEU A 33 -3.50 30.72 27.37
N MET A 34 -3.54 30.65 28.71
CA MET A 34 -2.50 29.98 29.49
C MET A 34 -2.33 28.51 29.06
N PHE A 35 -3.43 27.79 28.91
CA PHE A 35 -3.41 26.41 28.43
C PHE A 35 -3.03 26.29 26.95
N MET A 36 -3.35 27.29 26.12
CA MET A 36 -2.91 27.32 24.71
C MET A 36 -1.39 27.49 24.61
N ILE A 37 -0.80 28.34 25.45
CA ILE A 37 0.65 28.51 25.54
C ILE A 37 1.30 27.21 26.02
N GLU A 38 0.71 26.52 26.99
CA GLU A 38 1.18 25.20 27.43
C GLU A 38 1.16 24.19 26.27
N ALA A 39 0.07 24.15 25.49
CA ALA A 39 -0.04 23.31 24.29
C ALA A 39 0.97 23.72 23.19
N LEU A 40 1.22 25.02 23.00
CA LEU A 40 2.23 25.53 22.05
C LEU A 40 3.63 25.03 22.43
N LEU A 41 4.02 25.17 23.70
CA LEU A 41 5.31 24.72 24.19
C LEU A 41 5.46 23.20 24.06
N LEU A 42 4.41 22.44 24.41
CA LEU A 42 4.39 20.99 24.24
C LEU A 42 4.53 20.60 22.76
N GLY A 43 3.89 21.35 21.86
CA GLY A 43 3.98 21.15 20.41
C GLY A 43 5.39 21.42 19.88
N ILE A 44 6.04 22.51 20.32
CA ILE A 44 7.41 22.84 19.90
C ILE A 44 8.38 21.76 20.39
N ILE A 45 8.33 21.39 21.67
CA ILE A 45 9.20 20.36 22.25
C ILE A 45 8.95 19.01 21.56
N GLY A 46 7.68 18.64 21.38
CA GLY A 46 7.29 17.40 20.70
C GLY A 46 7.78 17.35 19.25
N SER A 47 7.63 18.45 18.50
CA SER A 47 8.14 18.57 17.14
C SER A 47 9.66 18.43 17.07
N VAL A 48 10.40 19.09 17.95
CA VAL A 48 11.88 19.01 17.99
C VAL A 48 12.34 17.58 18.30
N LEU A 49 11.73 16.93 19.28
CA LEU A 49 12.01 15.52 19.60
C LEU A 49 11.62 14.59 18.43
N GLY A 50 10.49 14.88 17.76
CA GLY A 50 10.03 14.14 16.59
C GLY A 50 10.99 14.23 15.41
N ILE A 51 11.57 15.40 15.15
CA ILE A 51 12.62 15.58 14.13
C ILE A 51 13.85 14.76 14.50
N GLY A 52 14.29 14.82 15.77
CA GLY A 52 15.43 14.02 16.25
C GLY A 52 15.23 12.52 16.10
N LEU A 53 14.04 12.02 16.46
CA LEU A 53 13.67 10.62 16.26
C LEU A 53 13.54 10.25 14.78
N GLY A 54 13.02 11.16 13.95
CA GLY A 54 12.93 10.98 12.50
C GLY A 54 14.30 10.84 11.85
N ILE A 55 15.27 11.68 12.21
CA ILE A 55 16.67 11.56 11.76
C ILE A 55 17.27 10.21 12.19
N LEU A 56 17.06 9.82 13.44
CA LEU A 56 17.57 8.55 13.97
C LEU A 56 16.96 7.36 13.22
N LEU A 57 15.65 7.41 12.93
CA LEU A 57 14.92 6.38 12.22
C LEU A 57 15.40 6.25 10.77
N VAL A 58 15.61 7.38 10.09
CA VAL A 58 16.19 7.39 8.73
C VAL A 58 17.61 6.80 8.74
N ASN A 59 18.42 7.07 9.76
CA ASN A 59 19.75 6.46 9.89
C ASN A 59 19.68 4.94 10.06
N VAL A 60 18.75 4.44 10.88
CA VAL A 60 18.54 3.00 11.05
C VAL A 60 18.07 2.37 9.74
N LEU A 61 17.11 3.00 9.07
CA LEU A 61 16.58 2.52 7.80
C LEU A 61 17.66 2.49 6.71
N GLN A 62 18.50 3.53 6.65
CA GLN A 62 19.63 3.58 5.73
C GLN A 62 20.56 2.38 5.93
N ARG A 63 20.94 2.04 7.18
CA ARG A 63 21.80 0.87 7.43
C ARG A 63 21.16 -0.44 6.99
N VAL A 64 19.85 -0.57 7.17
CA VAL A 64 19.11 -1.74 6.71
C VAL A 64 19.18 -1.82 5.18
N VAL A 65 19.01 -0.70 4.47
CA VAL A 65 19.07 -0.65 3.01
C VAL A 65 20.51 -0.84 2.50
N GLU A 66 21.51 -0.22 3.11
CA GLU A 66 22.92 -0.39 2.75
C GLU A 66 23.38 -1.84 2.87
N ASN A 67 22.99 -2.51 3.97
CA ASN A 67 23.29 -3.93 4.16
C ASN A 67 22.57 -4.84 3.15
N ALA A 68 21.38 -4.43 2.67
CA ALA A 68 20.61 -5.20 1.70
C ALA A 68 21.16 -5.07 0.27
N PHE A 69 21.67 -3.88 -0.11
CA PHE A 69 22.07 -3.59 -1.50
C PHE A 69 23.57 -3.45 -1.72
N SER A 70 24.39 -3.48 -0.66
CA SER A 70 25.84 -3.24 -0.73
C SER A 70 26.21 -1.91 -1.43
N GLN A 71 25.28 -0.96 -1.46
CA GLN A 71 25.43 0.35 -2.09
C GLN A 71 25.35 1.44 -1.02
N ALA A 72 26.32 2.36 -1.01
CA ALA A 72 26.35 3.46 -0.07
C ALA A 72 25.29 4.51 -0.43
N LEU A 73 24.36 4.78 0.49
CA LEU A 73 23.39 5.86 0.32
C LEU A 73 23.96 7.15 0.92
N ALA A 74 23.83 8.25 0.20
CA ALA A 74 24.24 9.55 0.73
C ALA A 74 23.20 10.02 1.75
N PHE A 75 23.59 10.10 3.03
CA PHE A 75 22.75 10.68 4.06
C PHE A 75 22.62 12.19 3.83
N ALA A 76 21.44 12.63 3.40
CA ALA A 76 21.13 14.03 3.20
C ALA A 76 20.02 14.47 4.15
N VAL A 77 20.28 15.56 4.88
CA VAL A 77 19.29 16.20 5.72
C VAL A 77 18.67 17.36 4.95
N TYR A 78 17.35 17.33 4.78
CA TYR A 78 16.59 18.39 4.12
C TYR A 78 16.00 19.35 5.18
N PRO A 79 16.56 20.57 5.36
CA PRO A 79 16.08 21.50 6.40
C PRO A 79 14.62 21.93 6.20
N GLN A 80 14.18 21.99 4.94
CA GLN A 80 12.79 22.28 4.58
C GLN A 80 11.80 21.25 5.14
N ALA A 81 12.13 19.96 5.11
CA ALA A 81 11.29 18.90 5.67
C ALA A 81 11.22 18.99 7.20
N MET A 82 12.32 19.37 7.84
CA MET A 82 12.36 19.61 9.29
C MET A 82 11.50 20.79 9.70
N LEU A 83 11.59 21.90 8.97
CA LEU A 83 10.75 23.08 9.22
C LEU A 83 9.27 22.75 9.00
N PHE A 84 8.96 22.04 7.93
CA PHE A 84 7.60 21.61 7.64
C PHE A 84 7.05 20.70 8.74
N GLY A 85 7.82 19.71 9.19
CA GLY A 85 7.47 18.84 10.32
C GLY A 85 7.29 19.62 11.62
N LEU A 86 8.14 20.61 11.88
CA LEU A 86 8.04 21.46 13.07
C LEU A 86 6.75 22.27 13.08
N VAL A 87 6.48 22.98 11.99
CA VAL A 87 5.27 23.81 11.82
C VAL A 87 4.02 22.94 11.88
N THR A 88 4.01 21.82 11.17
CA THR A 88 2.88 20.88 11.16
C THR A 88 2.61 20.32 12.55
N GLY A 89 3.63 19.86 13.28
CA GLY A 89 3.46 19.32 14.63
C GLY A 89 2.93 20.35 15.63
N VAL A 90 3.40 21.60 15.55
CA VAL A 90 2.89 22.69 16.38
C VAL A 90 1.43 23.01 16.04
N ILE A 91 1.10 23.13 14.75
CA ILE A 91 -0.26 23.39 14.28
C ILE A 91 -1.20 22.27 14.74
N VAL A 92 -0.84 21.00 14.51
CA VAL A 92 -1.63 19.84 14.95
C VAL A 92 -1.86 19.89 16.46
N THR A 93 -0.85 20.23 17.24
CA THR A 93 -0.98 20.31 18.70
C THR A 93 -1.95 21.40 19.15
N LEU A 94 -1.84 22.59 18.56
CA LEU A 94 -2.74 23.72 18.86
C LEU A 94 -4.17 23.41 18.45
N VAL A 95 -4.36 22.92 17.23
CA VAL A 95 -5.66 22.57 16.67
C VAL A 95 -6.37 21.52 17.53
N PHE A 96 -5.69 20.41 17.88
CA PHE A 96 -6.25 19.35 18.72
C PHE A 96 -6.36 19.72 20.20
N GLY A 97 -5.50 20.60 20.72
CA GLY A 97 -5.56 21.12 22.08
C GLY A 97 -6.67 22.16 22.28
N PHE A 98 -7.11 22.82 21.22
CA PHE A 98 -8.03 23.96 21.29
C PHE A 98 -9.34 23.63 22.01
N LEU A 99 -10.02 22.55 21.63
CA LEU A 99 -11.31 22.21 22.20
C LEU A 99 -11.24 21.92 23.73
N PRO A 100 -10.31 21.08 24.23
CA PRO A 100 -10.11 20.91 25.67
C PRO A 100 -9.74 22.21 26.42
N THR A 101 -8.91 23.08 25.83
CA THR A 101 -8.53 24.35 26.49
C THR A 101 -9.71 25.29 26.67
N LEU A 102 -10.65 25.33 25.71
CA LEU A 102 -11.88 26.10 25.85
C LEU A 102 -12.77 25.60 26.99
N SER A 103 -12.78 24.29 27.23
CA SER A 103 -13.47 23.70 28.38
C SER A 103 -12.86 24.13 29.72
N ALA A 104 -11.53 24.32 29.79
CA ALA A 104 -10.86 24.84 30.97
C ALA A 104 -11.37 26.24 31.36
N GLY A 105 -11.51 27.13 30.37
CA GLY A 105 -12.05 28.47 30.56
C GLY A 105 -13.52 28.51 31.04
N LYS A 106 -14.25 27.39 31.04
CA LYS A 106 -15.65 27.29 31.49
C LYS A 106 -15.83 26.72 32.90
N VAL A 107 -14.76 26.31 33.57
CA VAL A 107 -14.80 25.84 34.96
C VAL A 107 -15.40 26.92 35.85
N ARG A 108 -16.36 26.56 36.73
CA ARG A 108 -17.03 27.51 37.61
C ARG A 108 -16.20 27.74 38.87
N PRO A 109 -16.12 28.97 39.42
CA PRO A 109 -15.39 29.26 40.66
C PRO A 109 -15.88 28.43 41.86
N ASN A 110 -17.17 28.07 41.88
CA ASN A 110 -17.80 27.29 42.96
C ASN A 110 -17.20 25.88 43.15
N VAL A 111 -16.46 25.35 42.18
CA VAL A 111 -15.79 24.03 42.31
C VAL A 111 -14.78 24.01 43.48
N VAL A 112 -14.25 25.18 43.87
CA VAL A 112 -13.37 25.32 45.04
C VAL A 112 -14.13 25.10 46.37
N LEU A 113 -15.41 25.43 46.40
CA LEU A 113 -16.25 25.36 47.61
C LEU A 113 -16.96 24.01 47.76
N SER A 114 -17.13 23.26 46.67
CA SER A 114 -17.67 21.90 46.66
C SER A 114 -16.79 20.98 45.80
N PRO A 115 -15.69 20.44 46.35
CA PRO A 115 -14.76 19.55 45.62
C PRO A 115 -15.40 18.24 45.14
N THR A 116 -16.60 17.92 45.63
CA THR A 116 -17.29 16.65 45.50
C THR A 116 -17.81 16.34 44.08
N GLU A 117 -17.84 17.32 43.17
CA GLU A 117 -18.25 17.13 41.77
C GLU A 117 -17.23 17.71 40.78
N THR A 118 -16.10 17.03 40.57
CA THR A 118 -15.16 17.37 39.49
C THR A 118 -15.71 16.90 38.13
N ARG A 119 -16.85 17.45 37.69
CA ARG A 119 -17.30 17.29 36.29
C ARG A 119 -16.74 18.43 35.46
N LEU A 120 -15.86 18.12 34.52
CA LEU A 120 -15.40 19.09 33.53
C LEU A 120 -16.60 19.59 32.71
N PRO A 121 -16.84 20.92 32.62
CA PRO A 121 -17.88 21.45 31.76
C PRO A 121 -17.56 21.14 30.29
N ARG A 122 -18.51 20.51 29.59
CA ARG A 122 -18.38 20.26 28.15
C ARG A 122 -18.36 21.59 27.39
N ALA A 123 -17.51 21.70 26.39
CA ALA A 123 -17.63 22.74 25.39
C ALA A 123 -19.02 22.63 24.74
N GLY A 124 -19.71 23.77 24.56
CA GLY A 124 -21.03 23.77 23.91
C GLY A 124 -20.93 23.33 22.45
N ILE A 125 -22.04 22.87 21.87
CA ILE A 125 -22.10 22.31 20.51
C ILE A 125 -21.51 23.27 19.46
N LEU A 126 -21.75 24.57 19.61
CA LEU A 126 -21.18 25.58 18.71
C LEU A 126 -19.65 25.60 18.75
N ALA A 127 -19.06 25.50 19.95
CA ALA A 127 -17.60 25.50 20.11
C ALA A 127 -16.96 24.21 19.58
N THR A 128 -17.64 23.07 19.71
CA THR A 128 -17.20 21.81 19.09
C THR A 128 -17.23 21.92 17.56
N LEU A 129 -18.30 22.46 16.97
CA LEU A 129 -18.40 22.64 15.52
C LEU A 129 -17.35 23.61 14.98
N ILE A 130 -17.14 24.75 15.64
CA ILE A 130 -16.09 25.71 15.28
C ILE A 130 -14.72 25.06 15.37
N SER A 131 -14.46 24.27 16.43
CA SER A 131 -13.18 23.58 16.55
C SER A 131 -12.95 22.60 15.42
N VAL A 132 -13.95 21.78 15.06
CA VAL A 132 -13.86 20.82 13.96
C VAL A 132 -13.67 21.53 12.62
N ALA A 133 -14.42 22.59 12.36
CA ALA A 133 -14.25 23.41 11.14
C ALA A 133 -12.84 24.03 11.06
N LEU A 134 -12.31 24.53 12.17
CA LEU A 134 -10.93 25.01 12.26
C LEU A 134 -9.94 23.88 12.00
N MET A 135 -10.17 22.67 12.56
CA MET A 135 -9.31 21.51 12.30
C MET A 135 -9.27 21.17 10.82
N THR A 136 -10.44 21.03 10.20
CA THR A 136 -10.56 20.67 8.79
C THR A 136 -9.95 21.75 7.90
N GLY A 137 -10.21 23.03 8.17
CA GLY A 137 -9.66 24.12 7.36
C GLY A 137 -8.14 24.19 7.43
N VAL A 138 -7.57 24.15 8.64
CA VAL A 138 -6.12 24.24 8.82
C VAL A 138 -5.41 23.01 8.26
N MET A 139 -5.93 21.79 8.51
CA MET A 139 -5.35 20.58 7.94
C MET A 139 -5.54 20.53 6.42
N GLY A 140 -6.67 21.01 5.91
CA GLY A 140 -6.95 21.08 4.47
C GLY A 140 -5.98 21.99 3.73
N ILE A 141 -5.60 23.14 4.33
CA ILE A 141 -4.56 24.00 3.79
C ILE A 141 -3.20 23.29 3.78
N LEU A 142 -2.84 22.60 4.87
CA LEU A 142 -1.57 21.85 4.93
C LEU A 142 -1.51 20.75 3.86
N VAL A 143 -2.57 19.95 3.72
CA VAL A 143 -2.65 18.90 2.69
C VAL A 143 -2.68 19.52 1.29
N GLY A 144 -3.35 20.66 1.12
CA GLY A 144 -3.41 21.36 -0.16
C GLY A 144 -2.06 21.90 -0.61
N ILE A 145 -1.20 22.33 0.33
CA ILE A 145 0.19 22.71 0.03
C ILE A 145 1.01 21.48 -0.40
N ILE A 146 0.82 20.33 0.27
CA ILE A 146 1.54 19.09 -0.06
C ILE A 146 1.13 18.56 -1.44
N MET A 147 -0.15 18.63 -1.78
CA MET A 147 -0.71 18.13 -3.04
C MET A 147 -0.64 19.15 -4.18
N GLU A 148 -0.04 20.32 -3.95
CA GLU A 148 0.01 21.47 -4.88
C GLU A 148 -1.38 21.92 -5.39
N ASN A 149 -2.46 21.47 -4.74
CA ASN A 149 -3.84 21.75 -5.09
C ASN A 149 -4.70 21.94 -3.82
N MET A 150 -5.08 23.19 -3.58
CA MET A 150 -5.82 23.59 -2.38
C MET A 150 -7.21 22.93 -2.29
N LEU A 151 -7.92 22.77 -3.41
CA LEU A 151 -9.26 22.21 -3.43
C LEU A 151 -9.22 20.73 -3.06
N VAL A 152 -8.29 19.97 -3.66
CA VAL A 152 -8.07 18.55 -3.36
C VAL A 152 -7.70 18.38 -1.89
N GLY A 153 -6.84 19.24 -1.34
CA GLY A 153 -6.49 19.21 0.08
C GLY A 153 -7.68 19.43 1.01
N MET A 154 -8.54 20.41 0.73
CA MET A 154 -9.74 20.67 1.51
C MET A 154 -10.77 19.54 1.42
N LEU A 155 -11.02 19.01 0.21
CA LEU A 155 -11.95 17.89 0.02
C LEU A 155 -11.45 16.61 0.68
N ALA A 156 -10.16 16.28 0.54
CA ALA A 156 -9.56 15.11 1.16
C ALA A 156 -9.67 15.17 2.68
N THR A 157 -9.34 16.31 3.29
CA THR A 157 -9.43 16.48 4.75
C THR A 157 -10.87 16.50 5.26
N PHE A 158 -11.80 17.15 4.56
CA PHE A 158 -13.22 17.05 4.88
C PHE A 158 -13.72 15.60 4.78
N GLY A 159 -13.38 14.89 3.70
CA GLY A 159 -13.69 13.49 3.49
C GLY A 159 -13.17 12.60 4.61
N THR A 160 -11.90 12.75 5.02
CA THR A 160 -11.34 11.99 6.16
C THR A 160 -12.10 12.26 7.46
N VAL A 161 -12.46 13.50 7.78
CA VAL A 161 -13.26 13.80 9.00
C VAL A 161 -14.62 13.13 8.96
N VAL A 162 -15.29 13.13 7.80
CA VAL A 162 -16.58 12.44 7.61
C VAL A 162 -16.41 10.93 7.77
N VAL A 163 -15.41 10.32 7.12
CA VAL A 163 -15.11 8.88 7.24
C VAL A 163 -14.81 8.50 8.69
N LEU A 164 -13.99 9.29 9.39
CA LEU A 164 -13.67 9.05 10.80
C LEU A 164 -14.90 9.22 11.72
N ALA A 165 -15.82 10.15 11.40
CA ALA A 165 -17.07 10.31 12.14
C ALA A 165 -18.02 9.12 11.93
N ILE A 166 -18.15 8.64 10.69
CA ILE A 166 -18.93 7.44 10.36
C ILE A 166 -18.30 6.22 11.04
N ALA A 167 -16.99 6.04 10.94
CA ALA A 167 -16.27 4.95 11.59
C ALA A 167 -16.48 4.97 13.12
N LEU A 168 -16.42 6.14 13.76
CA LEU A 168 -16.67 6.27 15.19
C LEU A 168 -18.12 5.91 15.56
N LEU A 169 -19.10 6.27 14.72
CA LEU A 169 -20.50 5.86 14.89
C LEU A 169 -20.64 4.33 14.79
N VAL A 170 -20.04 3.72 13.76
CA VAL A 170 -20.04 2.27 13.55
C VAL A 170 -19.39 1.55 14.74
N PHE A 171 -18.22 2.00 15.18
CA PHE A 171 -17.54 1.43 16.34
C PHE A 171 -18.32 1.60 17.64
N TRP A 172 -19.00 2.74 17.81
CA TRP A 172 -19.89 2.97 18.95
C TRP A 172 -21.06 1.98 18.96
N LEU A 173 -21.70 1.75 17.81
CA LEU A 173 -22.76 0.75 17.66
C LEU A 173 -22.22 -0.67 17.93
N LEU A 174 -21.05 -1.00 17.39
CA LEU A 174 -20.40 -2.31 17.58
C LEU A 174 -20.10 -2.58 19.06
N VAL A 175 -19.53 -1.60 19.78
CA VAL A 175 -19.28 -1.74 21.23
C VAL A 175 -20.58 -2.00 21.99
N LEU A 176 -21.68 -1.34 21.62
CA LEU A 176 -22.98 -1.57 22.23
C LEU A 176 -23.51 -2.98 21.96
N ILE A 177 -23.37 -3.48 20.73
CA ILE A 177 -23.76 -4.85 20.36
C ILE A 177 -22.94 -5.87 21.16
N ILE A 178 -21.62 -5.70 21.19
CA ILE A 178 -20.70 -6.61 21.87
C ILE A 178 -20.93 -6.63 23.38
N SER A 179 -21.27 -5.47 23.97
CA SER A 179 -21.61 -5.38 25.39
C SER A 179 -22.86 -6.18 25.80
N ARG A 180 -23.67 -6.63 24.83
CA ARG A 180 -24.88 -7.44 25.03
C ARG A 180 -24.70 -8.93 24.67
N LEU A 181 -23.54 -9.35 24.18
CA LEU A 181 -23.30 -10.75 23.83
C LEU A 181 -23.26 -11.67 25.07
N PRO A 182 -23.64 -12.95 24.96
CA PRO A 182 -23.58 -13.90 26.07
C PRO A 182 -22.12 -14.09 26.54
N SER A 183 -21.91 -14.13 27.86
CA SER A 183 -20.58 -14.14 28.50
C SER A 183 -19.98 -15.54 28.71
N PHE A 184 -20.50 -16.55 28.01
CA PHE A 184 -20.07 -17.96 28.05
C PHE A 184 -19.79 -18.50 29.48
N GLY A 185 -20.57 -18.07 30.47
CA GLY A 185 -20.45 -18.52 31.86
C GLY A 185 -19.33 -17.88 32.69
N SER A 186 -18.44 -17.05 32.11
CA SER A 186 -17.36 -16.42 32.88
C SER A 186 -17.76 -15.04 33.44
N ILE A 187 -17.62 -14.89 34.76
CA ILE A 187 -17.97 -13.64 35.46
C ILE A 187 -17.05 -12.48 35.03
N ARG A 188 -15.77 -12.76 34.74
CA ARG A 188 -14.77 -11.75 34.36
C ARG A 188 -15.11 -11.10 33.01
N ILE A 189 -15.47 -11.90 32.00
CA ILE A 189 -15.87 -11.38 30.68
C ILE A 189 -17.17 -10.58 30.81
N LYS A 190 -18.13 -11.05 31.62
CA LYS A 190 -19.39 -10.32 31.86
C LYS A 190 -19.15 -8.95 32.47
N LEU A 191 -18.21 -8.84 33.42
CA LEU A 191 -17.84 -7.57 34.04
C LEU A 191 -17.14 -6.64 33.04
N ALA A 192 -16.23 -7.17 32.22
CA ALA A 192 -15.54 -6.39 31.19
C ALA A 192 -16.48 -5.88 30.08
N GLN A 193 -17.35 -6.74 29.54
CA GLN A 193 -18.36 -6.37 28.54
C GLN A 193 -19.28 -5.26 29.05
N ARG A 194 -19.70 -5.34 30.32
CA ARG A 194 -20.55 -4.31 30.94
C ARG A 194 -19.80 -2.99 31.14
N ALA A 195 -18.53 -3.05 31.55
CA ALA A 195 -17.68 -1.86 31.67
C ALA A 195 -17.52 -1.15 30.32
N MET A 196 -17.23 -1.90 29.25
CA MET A 196 -17.14 -1.37 27.89
C MET A 196 -18.44 -0.67 27.44
N GLY A 197 -19.60 -1.29 27.72
CA GLY A 197 -20.91 -0.74 27.35
C GLY A 197 -21.29 0.54 28.11
N THR A 198 -20.94 0.65 29.39
CA THR A 198 -21.25 1.87 30.18
C THR A 198 -20.57 3.12 29.64
N HIS A 199 -19.39 2.98 29.03
CA HIS A 199 -18.63 4.08 28.44
C HIS A 199 -18.38 3.86 26.95
N ALA A 200 -19.38 3.39 26.21
CA ALA A 200 -19.26 2.94 24.83
C ALA A 200 -18.57 3.95 23.88
N PHE A 201 -18.80 5.26 24.04
CA PHE A 201 -18.15 6.28 23.22
C PHE A 201 -16.63 6.34 23.41
N ARG A 202 -16.15 6.21 24.66
CA ARG A 202 -14.72 6.19 24.97
C ARG A 202 -14.06 4.90 24.47
N THR A 203 -14.75 3.78 24.64
CA THR A 203 -14.30 2.48 24.13
C THR A 203 -14.26 2.49 22.60
N ALA A 204 -15.21 3.14 21.94
CA ALA A 204 -15.22 3.27 20.48
C ALA A 204 -14.08 4.15 19.95
N SER A 205 -13.74 5.26 20.62
CA SER A 205 -12.63 6.12 20.19
C SER A 205 -11.26 5.48 20.39
N THR A 206 -11.10 4.64 21.43
CA THR A 206 -9.88 3.84 21.64
C THR A 206 -9.77 2.71 20.63
N LEU A 207 -10.87 2.00 20.38
CA LEU A 207 -10.96 0.99 19.34
C LEU A 207 -10.61 1.58 17.97
N MET A 208 -11.17 2.74 17.61
CA MET A 208 -10.89 3.45 16.36
C MET A 208 -9.40 3.74 16.17
N ALA A 209 -8.72 4.24 17.21
CA ALA A 209 -7.28 4.49 17.14
C ALA A 209 -6.49 3.21 16.87
N LEU A 210 -6.84 2.10 17.55
CA LEU A 210 -6.19 0.82 17.33
C LEU A 210 -6.48 0.26 15.93
N VAL A 211 -7.73 0.34 15.47
CA VAL A 211 -8.14 -0.11 14.14
C VAL A 211 -7.37 0.63 13.06
N ILE A 212 -7.19 1.96 13.17
CA ILE A 212 -6.41 2.74 12.18
C ILE A 212 -4.95 2.26 12.11
N GLY A 213 -4.30 2.03 13.26
CA GLY A 213 -2.93 1.54 13.31
C GLY A 213 -2.80 0.11 12.75
N MET A 214 -3.70 -0.78 13.17
CA MET A 214 -3.72 -2.17 12.70
C MET A 214 -4.11 -2.30 11.23
N PHE A 215 -5.04 -1.45 10.75
CA PHE A 215 -5.44 -1.38 9.36
C PHE A 215 -4.26 -0.99 8.48
N SER A 216 -3.55 0.08 8.82
CA SER A 216 -2.37 0.52 8.07
C SER A 216 -1.31 -0.58 8.01
N LEU A 217 -0.99 -1.22 9.15
CA LEU A 217 -0.02 -2.31 9.19
C LEU A 217 -0.48 -3.53 8.39
N SER A 218 -1.75 -3.89 8.50
CA SER A 218 -2.33 -5.03 7.78
C SER A 218 -2.31 -4.81 6.28
N VAL A 219 -2.75 -3.64 5.80
CA VAL A 219 -2.78 -3.36 4.35
C VAL A 219 -1.37 -3.44 3.78
N ILE A 220 -0.40 -2.78 4.41
CA ILE A 220 0.98 -2.78 3.90
C ILE A 220 1.56 -4.18 3.84
N LEU A 221 1.45 -4.97 4.91
CA LEU A 221 2.07 -6.28 4.93
C LEU A 221 1.33 -7.29 4.04
N LEU A 222 -0.01 -7.27 4.02
CA LEU A 222 -0.79 -8.15 3.15
C LEU A 222 -0.59 -7.79 1.67
N MET A 223 -0.49 -6.49 1.34
CA MET A 223 -0.17 -6.02 -0.01
C MET A 223 1.24 -6.46 -0.42
N THR A 224 2.21 -6.40 0.49
CA THR A 224 3.59 -6.87 0.24
C THR A 224 3.60 -8.35 -0.15
N ASN A 225 2.95 -9.20 0.65
CA ASN A 225 2.87 -10.63 0.33
C ASN A 225 2.05 -10.91 -0.93
N SER A 226 0.98 -10.15 -1.17
CA SER A 226 0.19 -10.31 -2.39
C SER A 226 1.00 -9.95 -3.63
N LEU A 227 1.83 -8.91 -3.58
CA LEU A 227 2.68 -8.51 -4.71
C LEU A 227 3.75 -9.56 -5.00
N ILE A 228 4.41 -10.09 -3.96
CA ILE A 228 5.42 -11.15 -4.10
C ILE A 228 4.78 -12.39 -4.72
N ASN A 229 3.65 -12.86 -4.17
CA ASN A 229 2.97 -14.05 -4.67
C ASN A 229 2.51 -13.89 -6.13
N VAL A 230 2.00 -12.70 -6.50
CA VAL A 230 1.58 -12.43 -7.89
C VAL A 230 2.78 -12.47 -8.82
N ILE A 231 3.93 -11.90 -8.43
CA ILE A 231 5.14 -11.96 -9.24
C ILE A 231 5.62 -13.41 -9.37
N GLU A 232 5.70 -14.16 -8.28
CA GLU A 232 6.12 -15.57 -8.32
C GLU A 232 5.18 -16.40 -9.22
N GLU A 233 3.88 -16.19 -9.12
CA GLU A 233 2.87 -16.90 -9.92
C GLU A 233 2.96 -16.52 -11.40
N VAL A 234 3.08 -15.24 -11.72
CA VAL A 234 3.28 -14.76 -13.09
C VAL A 234 4.59 -15.29 -13.66
N MET A 235 5.69 -15.24 -12.90
CA MET A 235 6.99 -15.74 -13.35
C MET A 235 6.96 -17.25 -13.56
N ALA A 236 6.36 -18.02 -12.66
CA ALA A 236 6.24 -19.47 -12.79
C ALA A 236 5.35 -19.87 -13.99
N GLN A 237 4.23 -19.17 -14.20
CA GLN A 237 3.31 -19.45 -15.32
C GLN A 237 3.89 -19.03 -16.67
N GLN A 238 4.57 -17.88 -16.75
CA GLN A 238 5.11 -17.34 -18.00
C GLN A 238 6.38 -18.07 -18.46
N LEU A 239 7.23 -18.49 -17.53
CA LEU A 239 8.49 -19.15 -17.90
C LEU A 239 8.31 -20.65 -18.11
N GLY A 240 7.42 -21.33 -17.37
CA GLY A 240 7.23 -22.78 -17.51
C GLY A 240 8.42 -23.63 -17.02
N GLY A 241 9.47 -23.01 -16.47
CA GLY A 241 10.66 -23.64 -15.91
C GLY A 241 11.44 -22.71 -14.98
N ASN A 242 12.49 -23.23 -14.34
CA ASN A 242 13.29 -22.53 -13.33
C ASN A 242 14.68 -22.11 -13.81
N VAL A 243 15.08 -22.48 -15.03
CA VAL A 243 16.35 -22.04 -15.64
C VAL A 243 16.08 -21.41 -17.00
N LEU A 244 16.55 -20.18 -17.19
CA LEU A 244 16.49 -19.45 -18.45
C LEU A 244 17.87 -19.49 -19.12
N VAL A 245 17.95 -19.90 -20.38
CA VAL A 245 19.21 -19.99 -21.14
C VAL A 245 19.06 -19.26 -22.47
N VAL A 246 19.89 -18.25 -22.68
CA VAL A 246 19.89 -17.46 -23.91
C VAL A 246 21.12 -17.80 -24.73
N ALA A 247 20.92 -18.26 -25.97
CA ALA A 247 21.99 -18.40 -26.94
C ALA A 247 22.27 -17.04 -27.60
N THR A 248 23.53 -16.72 -27.89
CA THR A 248 23.90 -15.51 -28.67
C THR A 248 24.31 -15.79 -30.10
N SER A 249 24.35 -17.06 -30.51
CA SER A 249 24.72 -17.49 -31.85
C SER A 249 24.19 -18.88 -32.14
N THR A 250 24.09 -19.25 -33.43
CA THR A 250 23.71 -20.60 -33.87
C THR A 250 24.72 -21.67 -33.45
N GLU A 251 26.01 -21.33 -33.31
CA GLU A 251 27.02 -22.26 -32.75
C GLU A 251 26.76 -22.56 -31.26
N ALA A 252 26.29 -21.55 -30.52
CA ALA A 252 25.93 -21.70 -29.11
C ALA A 252 24.66 -22.54 -28.94
N GLU A 253 23.69 -22.40 -29.84
CA GLU A 253 22.49 -23.23 -29.91
C GLU A 253 22.81 -24.72 -30.11
N GLU A 254 23.64 -25.07 -31.10
CA GLU A 254 24.06 -26.46 -31.33
C GLU A 254 24.75 -27.06 -30.09
N ALA A 255 25.56 -26.24 -29.40
CA ALA A 255 26.23 -26.65 -28.17
C ALA A 255 25.26 -26.84 -27.00
N ILE A 256 24.21 -26.02 -26.88
CA ILE A 256 23.14 -26.20 -25.88
C ILE A 256 22.37 -27.49 -26.18
N ASP A 257 21.90 -27.69 -27.42
CA ASP A 257 21.10 -28.85 -27.80
C ASP A 257 21.87 -30.17 -27.56
N ALA A 258 23.17 -30.19 -27.88
CA ALA A 258 24.03 -31.34 -27.61
C ALA A 258 24.20 -31.62 -26.10
N ARG A 259 24.31 -30.58 -25.27
CA ARG A 259 24.57 -30.71 -23.83
C ARG A 259 23.32 -31.02 -23.03
N VAL A 260 22.20 -30.40 -23.38
CA VAL A 260 20.89 -30.64 -22.74
C VAL A 260 20.45 -32.09 -22.94
N ALA A 261 20.75 -32.70 -24.10
CA ALA A 261 20.48 -34.11 -24.35
C ALA A 261 21.24 -35.09 -23.42
N GLU A 262 22.34 -34.64 -22.78
CA GLU A 262 23.13 -35.44 -21.84
C GLU A 262 22.71 -35.25 -20.38
N LEU A 263 21.95 -34.19 -20.07
CA LEU A 263 21.55 -33.82 -18.71
C LEU A 263 20.24 -34.53 -18.31
N ALA A 264 20.36 -35.66 -17.61
CA ALA A 264 19.21 -36.42 -17.10
C ALA A 264 18.39 -35.69 -16.00
N THR A 265 18.89 -34.56 -15.49
CA THR A 265 18.27 -33.72 -14.44
C THR A 265 17.32 -32.66 -14.99
N VAL A 266 17.23 -32.52 -16.31
CA VAL A 266 16.32 -31.59 -16.99
C VAL A 266 15.06 -32.36 -17.39
N SER A 267 13.92 -32.02 -16.81
CA SER A 267 12.65 -32.73 -17.00
C SER A 267 11.87 -32.22 -18.21
N ASP A 268 11.94 -30.93 -18.48
CA ASP A 268 11.27 -30.28 -19.61
C ASP A 268 12.17 -29.18 -20.19
N VAL A 269 12.15 -29.04 -21.51
CA VAL A 269 12.95 -28.06 -22.25
C VAL A 269 12.04 -27.41 -23.27
N GLN A 270 11.71 -26.15 -23.02
CA GLN A 270 10.99 -25.31 -23.95
C GLN A 270 12.00 -24.49 -24.72
N LYS A 271 12.05 -24.70 -26.04
CA LYS A 271 12.90 -23.92 -26.94
C LYS A 271 12.01 -22.89 -27.63
N ASP A 272 12.28 -21.63 -27.36
CA ASP A 272 11.54 -20.52 -27.93
C ASP A 272 12.33 -19.87 -29.08
N THR A 273 11.82 -20.04 -30.29
CA THR A 273 12.47 -19.62 -31.54
C THR A 273 11.67 -18.49 -32.17
N TYR A 274 12.33 -17.40 -32.55
CA TYR A 274 11.67 -16.27 -33.19
C TYR A 274 12.47 -15.74 -34.38
N TYR A 275 11.76 -15.08 -35.28
CA TYR A 275 12.31 -14.48 -36.49
C TYR A 275 12.12 -12.97 -36.41
N SER A 276 13.19 -12.22 -36.65
CA SER A 276 13.10 -10.76 -36.76
C SER A 276 12.82 -10.37 -38.21
N ALA A 277 11.81 -9.55 -38.41
CA ALA A 277 11.53 -8.95 -39.70
C ALA A 277 11.10 -7.49 -39.55
N GLN A 278 11.17 -6.74 -40.64
CA GLN A 278 10.62 -5.39 -40.73
C GLN A 278 9.30 -5.44 -41.51
N ILE A 279 8.25 -4.80 -41.01
CA ILE A 279 7.02 -4.62 -41.78
C ILE A 279 7.31 -3.55 -42.84
N VAL A 280 7.08 -3.89 -44.12
CA VAL A 280 7.41 -3.02 -45.26
C VAL A 280 6.20 -2.69 -46.12
N ALA A 281 5.11 -3.44 -45.97
CA ALA A 281 3.82 -3.04 -46.53
C ALA A 281 2.65 -3.59 -45.70
N ILE A 282 1.55 -2.85 -45.68
CA ILE A 282 0.26 -3.28 -45.14
C ILE A 282 -0.78 -3.03 -46.24
N ASN A 283 -1.54 -4.06 -46.64
CA ASN A 283 -2.54 -3.99 -47.71
C ASN A 283 -2.02 -3.37 -49.02
N GLY A 284 -0.73 -3.58 -49.30
CA GLY A 284 -0.03 -3.05 -50.48
C GLY A 284 0.47 -1.60 -50.35
N GLU A 285 0.13 -0.89 -49.27
CA GLU A 285 0.69 0.43 -48.95
C GLU A 285 2.09 0.27 -48.34
N ARG A 286 3.08 0.97 -48.91
CA ARG A 286 4.50 0.83 -48.55
C ARG A 286 5.03 2.02 -47.74
N ASP A 287 4.26 3.09 -47.62
CA ASP A 287 4.60 4.24 -46.78
C ASP A 287 4.23 3.98 -45.31
N ILE A 288 5.10 3.24 -44.62
CA ILE A 288 4.90 2.83 -43.21
C ILE A 288 4.82 4.05 -42.28
N ASP A 289 5.58 5.12 -42.57
CA ASP A 289 5.56 6.34 -41.77
C ASP A 289 4.20 7.06 -41.90
N ALA A 290 3.65 7.14 -43.11
CA ALA A 290 2.32 7.70 -43.34
C ALA A 290 1.21 6.86 -42.69
N LEU A 291 1.33 5.53 -42.73
CA LEU A 291 0.42 4.64 -42.01
C LEU A 291 0.49 4.83 -40.49
N ALA A 292 1.70 4.99 -39.95
CA ALA A 292 1.92 5.24 -38.53
C ALA A 292 1.28 6.55 -38.07
N GLU A 293 1.46 7.63 -38.83
CA GLU A 293 0.85 8.94 -38.55
C GLU A 293 -0.68 8.91 -38.64
N ALA A 294 -1.23 8.22 -39.66
CA ALA A 294 -2.67 8.08 -39.83
C ALA A 294 -3.32 7.28 -38.68
N ALA A 295 -2.72 6.15 -38.30
CA ALA A 295 -3.19 5.35 -37.17
C ALA A 295 -3.04 6.08 -35.83
N ALA A 296 -1.92 6.79 -35.62
CA ALA A 296 -1.72 7.61 -34.43
C ALA A 296 -2.79 8.72 -34.31
N ALA A 297 -3.20 9.34 -35.43
CA ALA A 297 -4.28 10.32 -35.43
C ALA A 297 -5.62 9.71 -34.98
N THR A 298 -5.92 8.47 -35.40
CA THR A 298 -7.09 7.71 -34.93
C THR A 298 -7.00 7.45 -33.43
N GLY A 299 -5.88 6.93 -32.93
CA GLY A 299 -5.69 6.65 -31.51
C GLY A 299 -5.75 7.89 -30.62
N ARG A 300 -5.24 9.03 -31.10
CA ARG A 300 -5.37 10.31 -30.38
C ARG A 300 -6.82 10.75 -30.24
N ALA A 301 -7.63 10.59 -31.30
CA ALA A 301 -9.04 10.95 -31.29
C ALA A 301 -9.83 10.10 -30.29
N GLU A 302 -9.50 8.82 -30.21
CA GLU A 302 -10.14 7.86 -29.30
C GLU A 302 -9.74 8.10 -27.83
N LEU A 303 -8.46 8.40 -27.58
CA LEU A 303 -7.93 8.73 -26.25
C LEU A 303 -8.25 10.17 -25.81
N GLY A 304 -8.88 10.99 -26.67
CA GLY A 304 -9.20 12.39 -26.39
C GLY A 304 -7.96 13.29 -26.23
N LEU A 305 -6.84 12.93 -26.85
CA LEU A 305 -5.59 13.67 -26.78
C LEU A 305 -5.59 14.83 -27.80
N PRO A 306 -5.10 16.04 -27.43
CA PRO A 306 -4.99 17.19 -28.34
C PRO A 306 -4.00 16.90 -29.47
N ALA A 307 -3.90 17.72 -30.54
CA ALA A 307 -2.95 17.50 -31.62
C ALA A 307 -1.49 17.82 -31.20
N PRO A 308 -0.46 17.26 -31.87
CA PRO A 308 0.93 17.49 -31.46
C PRO A 308 1.28 18.97 -31.62
N GLY A 309 1.72 19.60 -30.53
CA GLY A 309 2.06 21.03 -30.48
C GLY A 309 0.95 21.98 -30.04
N GLU A 310 -0.25 21.51 -29.70
CA GLU A 310 -1.36 22.35 -29.19
C GLU A 310 -1.39 22.50 -27.65
N VAL A 311 -0.50 21.83 -26.91
CA VAL A 311 -0.44 21.97 -25.44
C VAL A 311 0.16 23.35 -25.09
N PRO A 312 -0.59 24.22 -24.38
CA PRO A 312 -0.09 25.53 -23.98
C PRO A 312 1.21 25.43 -23.17
N PRO A 313 2.19 26.34 -23.35
CA PRO A 313 3.47 26.30 -22.61
C PRO A 313 3.33 26.30 -21.09
N GLU A 314 2.20 26.77 -20.57
CA GLU A 314 1.90 26.87 -19.14
C GLU A 314 1.46 25.54 -18.51
N GLU A 315 1.07 24.54 -19.30
CA GLU A 315 0.61 23.21 -18.84
C GLU A 315 1.67 22.10 -19.02
N GLN A 316 2.86 22.44 -19.52
CA GLN A 316 3.94 21.47 -19.70
C GLN A 316 4.58 21.07 -18.35
N PRO A 317 4.61 19.77 -17.99
CA PRO A 317 5.29 19.29 -16.81
C PRO A 317 6.77 19.71 -16.83
N SER A 318 7.30 20.20 -15.70
CA SER A 318 8.71 20.54 -15.55
C SER A 318 9.50 19.39 -14.90
N GLY A 319 10.79 19.25 -15.24
CA GLY A 319 11.68 18.22 -14.69
C GLY A 319 11.72 16.93 -15.52
N LEU A 320 11.98 15.78 -14.89
CA LEU A 320 12.13 14.47 -15.55
C LEU A 320 10.88 14.05 -16.35
N LEU A 321 9.71 14.61 -15.98
CA LEU A 321 8.42 14.40 -16.65
C LEU A 321 8.23 15.25 -17.92
N ALA A 322 9.05 16.28 -18.15
CA ALA A 322 9.00 17.11 -19.36
C ALA A 322 9.32 16.31 -20.63
N GLY A 323 10.17 15.28 -20.51
CA GLY A 323 10.50 14.37 -21.60
C GLY A 323 9.34 13.46 -22.01
N PHE A 324 8.44 13.15 -21.08
CA PHE A 324 7.28 12.28 -21.32
C PHE A 324 6.05 13.06 -21.83
N ALA A 325 5.98 14.37 -21.56
CA ALA A 325 4.86 15.23 -21.97
C ALA A 325 4.76 15.47 -23.48
N ASN A 326 5.87 15.33 -24.20
CA ASN A 326 5.94 15.44 -25.66
C ASN A 326 5.96 14.07 -26.36
N LEU A 327 5.90 12.98 -25.59
CA LEU A 327 5.87 11.64 -26.15
C LEU A 327 4.44 11.39 -26.65
N ASP A 328 4.26 11.37 -27.96
CA ASP A 328 3.01 10.92 -28.56
C ASP A 328 2.86 9.43 -28.31
N LEU A 329 2.13 9.07 -27.25
CA LEU A 329 1.92 7.69 -26.81
C LEU A 329 1.26 6.84 -27.90
N ALA A 330 0.33 7.40 -28.68
CA ALA A 330 -0.33 6.67 -29.77
C ALA A 330 0.68 6.38 -30.90
N LEU A 331 1.43 7.40 -31.32
CA LEU A 331 2.46 7.25 -32.35
C LEU A 331 3.62 6.36 -31.89
N PHE A 332 3.99 6.40 -30.61
CA PHE A 332 4.99 5.52 -30.02
C PHE A 332 4.54 4.06 -30.08
N GLN A 333 3.31 3.75 -29.68
CA GLN A 333 2.77 2.40 -29.71
C GLN A 333 2.69 1.84 -31.14
N VAL A 334 2.16 2.63 -32.08
CA VAL A 334 2.06 2.22 -33.49
C VAL A 334 3.45 2.02 -34.11
N ASN A 335 4.40 2.95 -33.86
CA ASN A 335 5.76 2.79 -34.37
C ASN A 335 6.48 1.60 -33.74
N LEU A 336 6.23 1.30 -32.48
CA LEU A 336 6.82 0.12 -31.85
C LEU A 336 6.31 -1.14 -32.54
N PHE A 337 5.00 -1.27 -32.77
CA PHE A 337 4.44 -2.38 -33.52
C PHE A 337 5.04 -2.51 -34.94
N LEU A 338 5.09 -1.42 -35.70
CA LEU A 338 5.57 -1.43 -37.09
C LEU A 338 7.08 -1.70 -37.22
N ASN A 339 7.89 -1.28 -36.25
CA ASN A 339 9.35 -1.39 -36.31
C ASN A 339 9.91 -2.58 -35.54
N THR A 340 9.14 -3.21 -34.65
CA THR A 340 9.55 -4.42 -33.92
C THR A 340 8.61 -5.58 -34.20
N ALA A 341 8.65 -6.09 -35.44
CA ALA A 341 7.96 -7.33 -35.78
C ALA A 341 8.85 -8.53 -35.42
N THR A 342 8.43 -9.24 -34.37
CA THR A 342 8.95 -10.57 -34.03
C THR A 342 7.90 -11.59 -34.40
N LEU A 343 8.32 -12.61 -35.16
CA LEU A 343 7.44 -13.63 -35.70
C LEU A 343 7.79 -14.99 -35.11
N LYS A 344 6.78 -15.79 -34.82
CA LYS A 344 6.91 -17.22 -34.50
C LYS A 344 6.21 -18.06 -35.55
N THR A 345 6.60 -19.31 -35.68
CA THR A 345 5.84 -20.31 -36.41
C THR A 345 4.86 -21.04 -35.49
N ALA A 346 3.75 -21.55 -36.03
CA ALA A 346 2.71 -22.24 -35.27
C ALA A 346 3.31 -23.35 -34.38
N SER A 347 4.24 -24.13 -34.92
CA SER A 347 4.97 -25.19 -34.20
C SER A 347 5.83 -24.71 -33.02
N ASP A 348 6.23 -23.44 -32.97
CA ASP A 348 7.05 -22.85 -31.90
C ASP A 348 6.20 -22.10 -30.84
N VAL A 349 4.87 -22.14 -30.96
CA VAL A 349 3.99 -21.54 -29.94
C VAL A 349 3.83 -22.50 -28.76
N THR A 350 4.46 -22.12 -27.64
CA THR A 350 4.41 -22.86 -26.38
C THR A 350 3.36 -22.35 -25.39
N VAL A 351 2.90 -21.11 -25.54
CA VAL A 351 1.94 -20.46 -24.62
C VAL A 351 0.53 -20.52 -25.21
N PRO A 352 -0.49 -21.00 -24.45
CA PRO A 352 -1.87 -20.99 -24.91
C PRO A 352 -2.38 -19.55 -25.08
N TYR A 353 -3.10 -19.30 -26.17
CA TYR A 353 -3.76 -18.03 -26.47
C TYR A 353 -5.25 -18.25 -26.77
N GLU A 354 -6.06 -17.22 -26.56
CA GLU A 354 -7.47 -17.21 -26.95
C GLU A 354 -7.65 -16.42 -28.25
N MET A 355 -8.57 -16.87 -29.10
CA MET A 355 -8.88 -16.22 -30.37
C MET A 355 -10.00 -15.20 -30.18
N ALA A 356 -9.72 -13.94 -30.55
CA ALA A 356 -10.71 -12.87 -30.60
C ALA A 356 -11.63 -13.02 -31.83
N GLU A 357 -11.02 -13.30 -32.99
CA GLU A 357 -11.71 -13.42 -34.27
C GLU A 357 -10.93 -14.32 -35.25
N GLY A 358 -11.61 -15.01 -36.15
CA GLY A 358 -10.99 -15.75 -37.25
C GLY A 358 -10.61 -17.20 -36.93
N VAL A 359 -9.63 -17.73 -37.66
CA VAL A 359 -9.18 -19.13 -37.59
C VAL A 359 -7.86 -19.20 -36.83
N ASP A 360 -7.72 -20.22 -35.99
CA ASP A 360 -6.49 -20.50 -35.25
C ASP A 360 -5.33 -20.80 -36.22
N VAL A 361 -4.11 -20.34 -35.87
CA VAL A 361 -2.92 -20.49 -36.72
C VAL A 361 -2.55 -21.96 -36.98
N MET A 362 -2.93 -22.87 -36.06
CA MET A 362 -2.69 -24.32 -36.18
C MET A 362 -3.55 -24.96 -37.26
N ASP A 363 -4.71 -24.38 -37.55
CA ASP A 363 -5.68 -24.85 -38.54
C ASP A 363 -5.60 -24.04 -39.86
N ALA A 364 -4.74 -23.04 -39.93
CA ALA A 364 -4.65 -22.10 -41.04
C ALA A 364 -3.72 -22.61 -42.17
N GLU A 365 -4.01 -22.21 -43.42
CA GLU A 365 -3.22 -22.64 -44.59
C GLU A 365 -1.84 -21.95 -44.62
N PRO A 366 -0.80 -22.57 -45.20
CA PRO A 366 0.49 -21.91 -45.39
C PRO A 366 0.38 -20.58 -46.16
N GLY A 367 1.03 -19.53 -45.67
CA GLY A 367 0.88 -18.15 -46.16
C GLY A 367 -0.12 -17.32 -45.36
N SER A 368 -0.53 -17.80 -44.19
CA SER A 368 -1.41 -17.09 -43.27
C SER A 368 -0.75 -16.83 -41.90
N MET A 369 -1.32 -15.90 -41.13
CA MET A 369 -0.86 -15.54 -39.80
C MET A 369 -2.00 -15.19 -38.86
N VAL A 370 -1.75 -15.32 -37.57
CA VAL A 370 -2.57 -14.76 -36.50
C VAL A 370 -1.83 -13.59 -35.87
N LEU A 371 -2.56 -12.50 -35.64
CA LEU A 371 -2.04 -11.25 -35.12
C LEU A 371 -2.58 -10.99 -33.72
N LEU A 372 -1.77 -10.45 -32.82
CA LEU A 372 -2.24 -9.97 -31.51
C LEU A 372 -3.18 -8.77 -31.69
N SER A 373 -4.39 -8.87 -31.16
CA SER A 373 -5.31 -7.76 -31.04
C SER A 373 -4.79 -6.77 -30.00
N SER A 374 -4.48 -5.56 -30.44
CA SER A 374 -4.01 -4.45 -29.61
C SER A 374 -4.57 -3.12 -30.14
N ASP A 375 -4.52 -2.07 -29.32
CA ASP A 375 -4.90 -0.71 -29.71
C ASP A 375 -4.19 -0.29 -31.01
N ALA A 376 -2.90 -0.61 -31.15
CA ALA A 376 -2.12 -0.29 -32.35
C ALA A 376 -2.67 -0.99 -33.61
N THR A 377 -3.09 -2.25 -33.51
CA THR A 377 -3.63 -3.00 -34.64
C THR A 377 -5.04 -2.55 -35.03
N GLU A 378 -5.84 -2.15 -34.04
CA GLU A 378 -7.16 -1.56 -34.26
C GLU A 378 -7.06 -0.18 -34.92
N TRP A 379 -6.15 0.68 -34.47
CA TRP A 379 -5.90 2.00 -35.07
C TRP A 379 -5.34 1.93 -36.50
N LEU A 380 -4.57 0.88 -36.80
CA LEU A 380 -4.13 0.55 -38.17
C LEU A 380 -5.26 -0.03 -39.03
N GLY A 381 -6.42 -0.34 -38.43
CA GLY A 381 -7.59 -0.89 -39.12
C GLY A 381 -7.39 -2.31 -39.62
N LEU A 382 -6.53 -3.09 -38.96
CA LEU A 382 -6.17 -4.44 -39.38
C LEU A 382 -7.24 -5.43 -38.97
N GLY A 383 -7.75 -6.20 -39.93
CA GLY A 383 -8.74 -7.24 -39.72
C GLY A 383 -8.41 -8.56 -40.41
N VAL A 384 -9.25 -9.57 -40.17
CA VAL A 384 -9.14 -10.86 -40.85
C VAL A 384 -9.30 -10.68 -42.37
N GLY A 385 -8.34 -11.18 -43.13
CA GLY A 385 -8.27 -11.07 -44.60
C GLY A 385 -7.32 -9.99 -45.12
N ASP A 386 -6.81 -9.11 -44.27
CA ASP A 386 -5.77 -8.15 -44.64
C ASP A 386 -4.41 -8.82 -44.88
N THR A 387 -3.52 -8.13 -45.57
CA THR A 387 -2.19 -8.65 -45.94
C THR A 387 -1.08 -7.79 -45.38
N MET A 388 0.00 -8.42 -44.91
CA MET A 388 1.22 -7.74 -44.49
C MET A 388 2.43 -8.30 -45.23
N THR A 389 3.35 -7.43 -45.61
CA THR A 389 4.63 -7.82 -46.20
C THR A 389 5.75 -7.57 -45.20
N PHE A 390 6.51 -8.63 -44.93
CA PHE A 390 7.67 -8.63 -44.05
C PHE A 390 8.95 -8.72 -44.86
N ARG A 391 9.97 -7.93 -44.51
CA ARG A 391 11.33 -8.05 -45.02
C ARG A 391 12.21 -8.67 -43.94
N PHE A 392 12.81 -9.81 -44.24
CA PHE A 392 13.74 -10.49 -43.36
C PHE A 392 15.18 -10.01 -43.58
N ARG A 393 16.09 -10.39 -42.68
CA ARG A 393 17.51 -9.99 -42.71
C ARG A 393 18.27 -10.39 -43.98
N ASN A 394 17.76 -11.38 -44.72
CA ASN A 394 18.27 -11.82 -46.01
C ASN A 394 17.73 -10.99 -47.21
N ASP A 395 17.07 -9.86 -46.94
CA ASP A 395 16.36 -9.00 -47.90
C ASP A 395 15.18 -9.67 -48.64
N GLU A 396 14.74 -10.84 -48.17
CA GLU A 396 13.58 -11.53 -48.74
C GLU A 396 12.28 -10.92 -48.21
N GLU A 397 11.35 -10.62 -49.13
CA GLU A 397 10.04 -10.08 -48.81
C GLU A 397 8.97 -11.19 -48.89
N VAL A 398 8.21 -11.36 -47.81
CA VAL A 398 7.15 -12.37 -47.70
C VAL A 398 5.84 -11.67 -47.39
N THR A 399 4.81 -11.91 -48.21
CA THR A 399 3.46 -11.40 -47.96
C THR A 399 2.60 -12.50 -47.35
N VAL A 400 1.96 -12.20 -46.23
CA VAL A 400 1.17 -13.12 -45.43
C VAL A 400 -0.22 -12.53 -45.18
N THR A 401 -1.25 -13.38 -45.16
CA THR A 401 -2.64 -12.96 -44.92
C THR A 401 -3.04 -13.18 -43.46
N ILE A 402 -3.74 -12.23 -42.86
CA ILE A 402 -4.28 -12.35 -41.50
C ILE A 402 -5.45 -13.34 -41.53
N ALA A 403 -5.26 -14.53 -40.95
CA ALA A 403 -6.30 -15.55 -40.77
C ALA A 403 -7.11 -15.36 -39.49
N GLY A 404 -6.55 -14.71 -38.48
CA GLY A 404 -7.21 -14.47 -37.21
C GLY A 404 -6.53 -13.42 -36.33
N LEU A 405 -7.26 -12.96 -35.33
CA LEU A 405 -6.81 -12.06 -34.28
C LEU A 405 -6.86 -12.81 -32.94
N MET A 406 -5.76 -12.81 -32.20
CA MET A 406 -5.69 -13.37 -30.85
C MET A 406 -5.93 -12.28 -29.80
N ASP A 407 -6.64 -12.60 -28.73
CA ASP A 407 -6.87 -11.67 -27.62
C ASP A 407 -5.57 -11.43 -26.84
N ASP A 408 -5.39 -10.22 -26.31
CA ASP A 408 -4.29 -9.91 -25.40
C ASP A 408 -4.53 -10.64 -24.06
N PRO A 409 -3.69 -11.64 -23.70
CA PRO A 409 -3.87 -12.42 -22.48
C PRO A 409 -3.76 -11.59 -21.19
N SER A 410 -3.28 -10.34 -21.26
CA SER A 410 -3.10 -9.47 -20.09
C SER A 410 -4.27 -8.52 -19.79
N GLY A 411 -5.22 -8.35 -20.74
CA GLY A 411 -6.37 -7.45 -20.60
C GLY A 411 -6.02 -5.97 -20.32
N GLN A 412 -4.74 -5.59 -20.40
CA GLN A 412 -4.23 -4.24 -20.16
C GLN A 412 -3.58 -3.78 -21.47
N GLY A 413 -4.33 -3.07 -22.32
CA GLY A 413 -3.93 -2.58 -23.65
C GLY A 413 -2.65 -1.73 -23.66
N GLY A 414 -1.52 -2.39 -23.50
CA GLY A 414 -0.20 -1.80 -23.40
C GLY A 414 0.82 -2.83 -23.84
N VAL A 415 1.82 -2.37 -24.58
CA VAL A 415 2.90 -3.21 -25.07
C VAL A 415 3.57 -3.90 -23.87
N THR A 416 3.27 -5.18 -23.72
CA THR A 416 3.90 -6.05 -22.73
C THR A 416 5.37 -6.18 -23.11
N VAL A 417 6.27 -5.54 -22.36
CA VAL A 417 7.70 -5.80 -22.46
C VAL A 417 7.97 -7.15 -21.80
N SER A 418 7.56 -8.24 -22.47
CA SER A 418 8.09 -9.57 -22.16
C SER A 418 9.58 -9.54 -22.47
N THR A 419 10.37 -10.03 -21.52
CA THR A 419 11.83 -10.11 -21.61
C THR A 419 12.31 -11.09 -22.69
N SER A 420 11.41 -11.96 -23.19
CA SER A 420 11.42 -12.53 -24.53
C SER A 420 10.39 -11.76 -25.35
N ALA A 421 10.82 -10.98 -26.35
CA ALA A 421 9.99 -10.01 -27.08
C ALA A 421 8.52 -10.43 -27.29
N PRO A 422 7.53 -9.55 -27.01
CA PRO A 422 6.12 -9.88 -27.24
C PRO A 422 5.94 -10.23 -28.72
N THR A 423 5.67 -11.50 -28.98
CA THR A 423 5.46 -11.96 -30.35
C THR A 423 4.07 -11.50 -30.77
N SER A 424 4.01 -10.44 -31.54
CA SER A 424 2.74 -9.87 -32.02
C SER A 424 2.15 -10.63 -33.20
N ILE A 425 2.92 -11.57 -33.79
CA ILE A 425 2.59 -12.24 -35.05
C ILE A 425 3.01 -13.72 -35.01
N VAL A 426 2.06 -14.62 -35.21
CA VAL A 426 2.30 -16.05 -35.38
C VAL A 426 1.97 -16.46 -36.80
N LEU A 427 2.94 -17.01 -37.52
CA LEU A 427 2.82 -17.51 -38.89
C LEU A 427 2.38 -18.98 -38.88
N ALA A 428 1.50 -19.36 -39.81
CA ALA A 428 1.23 -20.77 -40.08
C ALA A 428 2.50 -21.49 -40.56
N ASP A 429 2.65 -22.76 -40.19
CA ASP A 429 3.83 -23.54 -40.58
C ASP A 429 4.00 -23.59 -42.11
N GLY A 430 5.23 -23.44 -42.58
CA GLY A 430 5.54 -23.39 -44.02
C GLY A 430 5.30 -22.04 -44.70
N SER A 431 4.91 -20.99 -43.96
CA SER A 431 4.79 -19.61 -44.49
C SER A 431 6.14 -18.90 -44.67
N LEU A 432 7.20 -19.39 -44.01
CA LEU A 432 8.55 -18.85 -44.12
C LEU A 432 9.28 -19.44 -45.35
N PRO A 433 9.94 -18.62 -46.16
CA PRO A 433 10.73 -19.09 -47.30
C PRO A 433 12.00 -19.83 -46.84
N ALA A 434 12.46 -20.74 -47.71
CA ALA A 434 13.63 -21.55 -47.45
C ALA A 434 14.91 -20.68 -47.44
N GLY A 435 15.51 -20.48 -46.27
CA GLY A 435 16.76 -19.74 -46.09
C GLY A 435 16.69 -18.55 -45.13
N VAL A 436 15.52 -18.24 -44.56
CA VAL A 436 15.41 -17.30 -43.45
C VAL A 436 15.96 -17.94 -42.18
N SER A 437 16.99 -17.35 -41.59
CA SER A 437 17.52 -17.76 -40.29
C SER A 437 16.68 -17.19 -39.17
N HIS A 438 16.35 -18.00 -38.17
CA HIS A 438 15.81 -17.50 -36.91
C HIS A 438 16.89 -16.76 -36.12
N GLU A 439 16.45 -15.94 -35.18
CA GLU A 439 17.32 -15.40 -34.14
C GLU A 439 17.74 -16.53 -33.17
N PRO A 440 18.87 -16.38 -32.47
CA PRO A 440 19.29 -17.34 -31.46
C PRO A 440 18.15 -17.62 -30.45
N PRO A 441 17.77 -18.90 -30.25
CA PRO A 441 16.61 -19.23 -29.44
C PRO A 441 16.87 -19.00 -27.95
N THR A 442 15.79 -18.79 -27.23
CA THR A 442 15.78 -18.78 -25.77
C THR A 442 15.25 -20.11 -25.28
N TYR A 443 15.95 -20.74 -24.35
CA TYR A 443 15.51 -21.98 -23.73
C TYR A 443 15.00 -21.70 -22.34
N VAL A 444 13.87 -22.30 -21.99
CA VAL A 444 13.44 -22.41 -20.61
C VAL A 444 13.44 -23.88 -20.21
N MET A 445 14.12 -24.18 -19.12
CA MET A 445 14.33 -25.54 -18.66
C MET A 445 13.73 -25.71 -17.27
N ALA A 446 13.01 -26.82 -17.08
CA ALA A 446 12.63 -27.30 -15.76
C ALA A 446 13.72 -28.27 -15.26
N VAL A 447 14.43 -27.85 -14.24
CA VAL A 447 15.56 -28.58 -13.63
C VAL A 447 15.20 -28.89 -12.18
N GLU A 448 15.63 -30.04 -11.64
CA GLU A 448 15.47 -30.29 -10.20
C GLU A 448 16.21 -29.22 -9.37
N ASP A 449 15.57 -28.67 -8.32
CA ASP A 449 16.08 -27.54 -7.53
C ASP A 449 17.52 -27.72 -7.02
N GLU A 450 17.91 -28.94 -6.66
CA GLU A 450 19.26 -29.25 -6.17
C GLU A 450 20.33 -29.18 -7.29
N ALA A 451 19.94 -29.37 -8.55
CA ALA A 451 20.82 -29.41 -9.72
C ALA A 451 20.87 -28.07 -10.50
N VAL A 452 19.99 -27.11 -10.19
CA VAL A 452 19.90 -25.81 -10.90
C VAL A 452 21.25 -25.10 -10.97
N ASN A 453 21.98 -25.00 -9.85
CA ASN A 453 23.27 -24.31 -9.81
C ASN A 453 24.33 -24.99 -10.67
N ASP A 454 24.35 -26.33 -10.68
CA ASP A 454 25.31 -27.10 -11.46
C ASP A 454 25.01 -26.99 -12.96
N VAL A 455 23.73 -27.09 -13.35
CA VAL A 455 23.27 -26.94 -14.73
C VAL A 455 23.53 -25.52 -15.26
N VAL A 456 23.22 -24.48 -14.47
CA VAL A 456 23.53 -23.10 -14.85
C VAL A 456 25.03 -22.90 -15.01
N ALA A 457 25.87 -23.37 -14.08
CA ALA A 457 27.32 -23.24 -14.18
C ALA A 457 27.90 -23.98 -15.39
N GLU A 458 27.36 -25.16 -15.71
CA GLU A 458 27.77 -25.97 -16.84
C GLU A 458 27.40 -25.34 -18.18
N LEU A 459 26.16 -24.83 -18.32
CA LEU A 459 25.70 -24.16 -19.53
C LEU A 459 26.38 -22.79 -19.71
N SER A 460 26.63 -22.03 -18.64
CA SER A 460 27.36 -20.77 -18.71
C SER A 460 28.84 -20.92 -19.11
N ASN A 461 29.42 -22.12 -19.06
CA ASN A 461 30.78 -22.37 -19.57
C ASN A 461 30.83 -22.47 -21.11
N ILE A 462 29.68 -22.64 -21.76
CA ILE A 462 29.59 -22.66 -23.22
C ILE A 462 29.74 -21.22 -23.72
N THR A 463 30.63 -21.01 -24.70
CA THR A 463 30.87 -19.67 -25.25
C THR A 463 29.63 -19.18 -25.99
N GLY A 464 29.14 -17.98 -25.63
CA GLY A 464 27.94 -17.41 -26.24
C GLY A 464 26.63 -17.94 -25.63
N VAL A 465 26.67 -18.53 -24.43
CA VAL A 465 25.50 -18.98 -23.68
C VAL A 465 25.40 -18.19 -22.38
N PHE A 466 24.20 -17.68 -22.11
CA PHE A 466 23.86 -17.03 -20.85
C PHE A 466 22.76 -17.83 -20.16
N ALA A 467 23.14 -18.66 -19.19
CA ALA A 467 22.20 -19.34 -18.30
C ALA A 467 22.00 -18.54 -17.01
N VAL A 468 20.75 -18.43 -16.59
CA VAL A 468 20.31 -17.70 -15.39
C VAL A 468 19.29 -18.55 -14.65
N ASP A 469 19.49 -18.70 -13.34
CA ASP A 469 18.49 -19.25 -12.44
C ASP A 469 17.38 -18.20 -12.22
N VAL A 470 16.14 -18.58 -12.52
CA VAL A 470 14.96 -17.71 -12.35
C VAL A 470 14.76 -17.32 -10.88
N SER A 471 15.19 -18.16 -9.93
CA SER A 471 15.13 -17.85 -8.50
C SER A 471 15.93 -16.60 -8.13
N GLN A 472 17.04 -16.33 -8.84
CA GLN A 472 17.85 -15.12 -8.62
C GLN A 472 17.10 -13.86 -9.07
N ILE A 473 16.30 -13.96 -10.13
CA ILE A 473 15.44 -12.87 -10.59
C ILE A 473 14.36 -12.60 -9.54
N ASN A 474 13.72 -13.66 -9.02
CA ASN A 474 12.73 -13.55 -7.95
C ASN A 474 13.35 -12.93 -6.68
N GLU A 475 14.53 -13.36 -6.26
CA GLU A 475 15.24 -12.77 -5.12
C GLU A 475 15.54 -11.28 -5.32
N LEU A 476 15.92 -10.87 -6.52
CA LEU A 476 16.15 -9.46 -6.84
C LEU A 476 14.84 -8.67 -6.76
N LEU A 477 13.75 -9.20 -7.32
CA LEU A 477 12.42 -8.58 -7.26
C LEU A 477 11.92 -8.47 -5.82
N ASP A 478 12.10 -9.51 -5.01
CA ASP A 478 11.77 -9.51 -3.58
C ASP A 478 12.55 -8.45 -2.82
N ARG A 479 13.85 -8.30 -3.10
CA ARG A 479 14.68 -7.24 -2.50
C ARG A 479 14.18 -5.85 -2.89
N LEU A 480 13.81 -5.64 -4.16
CA LEU A 480 13.25 -4.36 -4.60
C LEU A 480 11.89 -4.07 -3.95
N LEU A 481 10.96 -5.04 -3.93
CA LEU A 481 9.65 -4.88 -3.31
C LEU A 481 9.73 -4.67 -1.80
N SER A 482 10.59 -5.41 -1.11
CA SER A 482 10.81 -5.23 0.33
C SER A 482 11.34 -3.83 0.66
N GLN A 483 12.12 -3.21 -0.24
CA GLN A 483 12.56 -1.83 -0.09
C GLN A 483 11.42 -0.83 -0.29
N PHE A 484 10.61 -1.01 -1.34
CA PHE A 484 9.45 -0.14 -1.60
C PHE A 484 8.44 -0.18 -0.45
N THR A 485 8.30 -1.32 0.23
CA THR A 485 7.37 -1.52 1.33
C THR A 485 7.94 -1.13 2.69
N ALA A 486 9.28 -1.03 2.83
CA ALA A 486 9.94 -0.68 4.10
C ALA A 486 9.53 0.71 4.63
N LEU A 487 9.46 1.72 3.76
CA LEU A 487 9.08 3.09 4.15
C LEU A 487 7.63 3.16 4.67
N PRO A 488 6.61 2.69 3.92
CA PRO A 488 5.25 2.57 4.44
C PRO A 488 5.15 1.73 5.72
N LEU A 489 5.90 0.62 5.80
CA LEU A 489 5.89 -0.25 6.97
C LEU A 489 6.32 0.48 8.24
N VAL A 490 7.38 1.30 8.16
CA VAL A 490 7.82 2.14 9.29
C VAL A 490 6.70 3.08 9.73
N ILE A 491 6.00 3.72 8.80
CA ILE A 491 4.87 4.61 9.11
C ILE A 491 3.73 3.82 9.78
N ALA A 492 3.42 2.61 9.30
CA ALA A 492 2.42 1.75 9.92
C ALA A 492 2.79 1.32 11.34
N VAL A 493 4.05 0.95 11.57
CA VAL A 493 4.55 0.62 12.92
C VAL A 493 4.46 1.83 13.84
N LEU A 494 4.80 3.04 13.36
CA LEU A 494 4.64 4.27 14.13
C LEU A 494 3.17 4.59 14.42
N ALA A 495 2.27 4.39 13.46
CA ALA A 495 0.84 4.56 13.65
C ALA A 495 0.31 3.59 14.72
N LEU A 496 0.71 2.32 14.66
CA LEU A 496 0.35 1.32 15.65
C LEU A 496 0.92 1.63 17.05
N PHE A 497 2.16 2.11 17.12
CA PHE A 497 2.76 2.58 18.37
C PHE A 497 2.00 3.78 18.96
N ALA A 498 1.62 4.75 18.11
CA ALA A 498 0.80 5.88 18.52
C ALA A 498 -0.58 5.43 19.06
N SER A 499 -1.19 4.39 18.47
CA SER A 499 -2.41 3.78 18.99
C SER A 499 -2.22 3.19 20.40
N GLY A 500 -1.09 2.54 20.66
CA GLY A 500 -0.72 2.07 22.00
C GLY A 500 -0.65 3.20 23.03
N ILE A 501 -0.05 4.35 22.67
CA ILE A 501 -0.02 5.55 23.52
C ILE A 501 -1.43 6.10 23.77
N ILE A 502 -2.29 6.12 22.75
CA ILE A 502 -3.68 6.58 22.88
C ILE A 502 -4.45 5.68 23.85
N ILE A 503 -4.26 4.36 23.77
CA ILE A 503 -4.85 3.39 24.69
C ILE A 503 -4.34 3.66 26.11
N ALA A 504 -3.03 3.74 26.31
CA ALA A 504 -2.44 4.01 27.62
C ALA A 504 -3.01 5.28 28.26
N ASN A 505 -3.08 6.37 27.51
CA ASN A 505 -3.65 7.63 28.01
C ASN A 505 -5.14 7.50 28.35
N THR A 506 -5.90 6.76 27.55
CA THR A 506 -7.33 6.57 27.80
C THR A 506 -7.58 5.67 29.02
N VAL A 507 -6.77 4.62 29.20
CA VAL A 507 -6.77 3.79 30.40
C VAL A 507 -6.40 4.63 31.62
N SER A 508 -5.39 5.48 31.54
CA SER A 508 -5.01 6.42 32.61
C SER A 508 -6.20 7.26 33.06
N LEU A 509 -6.89 7.91 32.12
CA LEU A 509 -8.09 8.69 32.40
C LEU A 509 -9.19 7.83 33.05
N ALA A 510 -9.48 6.65 32.49
CA ALA A 510 -10.50 5.75 33.02
C ALA A 510 -10.19 5.29 34.46
N THR A 511 -8.93 5.05 34.77
CA THR A 511 -8.51 4.67 36.13
C THR A 511 -8.64 5.83 37.13
N LEU A 512 -8.44 7.08 36.69
CA LEU A 512 -8.68 8.27 37.51
C LEU A 512 -10.16 8.45 37.81
N GLU A 513 -11.01 8.34 36.80
CA GLU A 513 -12.47 8.47 36.94
C GLU A 513 -13.06 7.39 37.85
N ARG A 514 -12.49 6.18 37.81
CA ARG A 514 -12.97 5.01 38.58
C ARG A 514 -12.13 4.73 39.83
N ARG A 515 -11.31 5.68 40.26
CA ARG A 515 -10.39 5.50 41.40
C ARG A 515 -11.13 5.06 42.67
N ARG A 516 -12.29 5.65 42.97
CA ARG A 516 -13.14 5.26 44.11
C ARG A 516 -13.70 3.85 43.98
N GLU A 517 -14.17 3.46 42.80
CA GLU A 517 -14.66 2.09 42.55
C GLU A 517 -13.54 1.06 42.80
N ILE A 518 -12.32 1.36 42.33
CA ILE A 518 -11.13 0.54 42.58
C ILE A 518 -10.82 0.46 44.08
N GLY A 519 -10.90 1.58 44.80
CA GLY A 519 -10.74 1.62 46.25
C GLY A 519 -11.77 0.76 46.99
N ILE A 520 -13.04 0.84 46.61
CA ILE A 520 -14.15 0.05 47.18
C ILE A 520 -13.96 -1.45 46.88
N MET A 521 -13.63 -1.80 45.63
CA MET A 521 -13.34 -3.19 45.23
C MET A 521 -12.24 -3.80 46.12
N LYS A 522 -11.16 -3.04 46.34
CA LYS A 522 -10.05 -3.48 47.19
C LYS A 522 -10.40 -3.52 48.68
N ALA A 523 -11.28 -2.63 49.16
CA ALA A 523 -11.78 -2.65 50.54
C ALA A 523 -12.68 -3.86 50.82
N ILE A 524 -13.41 -4.35 49.81
CA ILE A 524 -14.23 -5.57 49.88
C ILE A 524 -13.36 -6.84 49.78
N GLY A 525 -12.05 -6.72 49.50
CA GLY A 525 -11.08 -7.81 49.55
C GLY A 525 -10.45 -8.20 48.21
N LEU A 526 -10.74 -7.49 47.10
CA LEU A 526 -10.05 -7.74 45.83
C LEU A 526 -8.57 -7.35 45.92
N GLN A 527 -7.68 -8.25 45.48
CA GLN A 527 -6.26 -7.94 45.35
C GLN A 527 -6.02 -6.96 44.20
N GLY A 528 -4.97 -6.14 44.31
CA GLY A 528 -4.58 -5.19 43.25
C GLY A 528 -4.27 -5.88 41.92
N SER A 529 -3.73 -7.11 41.96
CA SER A 529 -3.52 -7.97 40.78
C SER A 529 -4.83 -8.39 40.12
N THR A 530 -5.87 -8.70 40.90
CA THR A 530 -7.20 -9.05 40.36
C THR A 530 -7.87 -7.85 39.70
N VAL A 531 -7.72 -6.65 40.26
CA VAL A 531 -8.22 -5.42 39.64
C VAL A 531 -7.46 -5.13 38.34
N LEU A 532 -6.14 -5.28 38.35
CA LEU A 532 -5.31 -5.12 37.15
C LEU A 532 -5.71 -6.13 36.07
N GLY A 533 -5.89 -7.41 36.41
CA GLY A 533 -6.33 -8.45 35.48
C GLY A 533 -7.74 -8.21 34.91
N LEU A 534 -8.63 -7.50 35.63
CA LEU A 534 -9.92 -7.08 35.10
C LEU A 534 -9.76 -5.99 34.02
N LEU A 535 -8.90 -5.01 34.29
CA LEU A 535 -8.58 -3.93 33.34
C LEU A 535 -7.82 -4.46 32.11
N GLU A 536 -6.90 -5.40 32.31
CA GLU A 536 -6.20 -6.10 31.22
C GLU A 536 -7.19 -6.86 30.34
N LEU A 537 -8.16 -7.58 30.92
CA LEU A 537 -9.16 -8.30 30.15
C LEU A 537 -10.09 -7.35 29.38
N GLU A 538 -10.48 -6.22 29.96
CA GLU A 538 -11.26 -5.17 29.29
C GLU A 538 -10.52 -4.64 28.05
N ASN A 539 -9.24 -4.28 28.20
CA ASN A 539 -8.47 -3.73 27.10
C ASN A 539 -7.95 -4.80 26.13
N ALA A 540 -7.78 -6.05 26.56
CA ALA A 540 -7.49 -7.17 25.67
C ALA A 540 -8.66 -7.47 24.73
N LEU A 541 -9.91 -7.33 25.20
CA LEU A 541 -11.09 -7.41 24.33
C LEU A 541 -11.12 -6.27 23.31
N VAL A 542 -10.81 -5.04 23.73
CA VAL A 542 -10.64 -3.90 22.79
C VAL A 542 -9.52 -4.17 21.80
N GLY A 543 -8.41 -4.74 22.27
CA GLY A 543 -7.26 -5.19 21.47
C GLY A 543 -7.64 -6.20 20.39
N LEU A 544 -8.38 -7.23 20.79
CA LEU A 544 -8.86 -8.29 19.91
C LEU A 544 -9.83 -7.74 18.86
N LEU A 545 -10.79 -6.89 19.27
CA LEU A 545 -11.72 -6.28 18.34
C LEU A 545 -11.03 -5.33 17.37
N GLY A 546 -10.08 -4.52 17.86
CA GLY A 546 -9.30 -3.61 17.03
C GLY A 546 -8.39 -4.35 16.06
N GLY A 547 -7.78 -5.46 16.50
CA GLY A 547 -7.02 -6.38 15.66
C GLY A 547 -7.90 -6.97 14.56
N VAL A 548 -8.98 -7.66 14.92
CA VAL A 548 -9.90 -8.32 13.96
C VAL A 548 -10.48 -7.33 12.96
N LEU A 549 -10.92 -6.14 13.42
CA LEU A 549 -11.48 -5.13 12.53
C LEU A 549 -10.39 -4.49 11.65
N GLY A 550 -9.23 -4.14 12.22
CA GLY A 550 -8.13 -3.55 11.45
C GLY A 550 -7.60 -4.49 10.38
N THR A 551 -7.32 -5.74 10.75
CA THR A 551 -6.83 -6.76 9.81
C THR A 551 -7.92 -7.21 8.85
N GLY A 552 -9.16 -7.35 9.32
CA GLY A 552 -10.30 -7.74 8.49
C GLY A 552 -10.62 -6.70 7.41
N ILE A 553 -10.62 -5.41 7.75
CA ILE A 553 -10.79 -4.34 6.76
C ILE A 553 -9.62 -4.35 5.76
N GLY A 554 -8.39 -4.54 6.22
CA GLY A 554 -7.22 -4.65 5.34
C GLY A 554 -7.33 -5.82 4.35
N ALA A 555 -7.73 -6.99 4.83
CA ALA A 555 -7.96 -8.17 4.00
C ALA A 555 -9.11 -7.96 2.99
N VAL A 556 -10.21 -7.33 3.40
CA VAL A 556 -11.34 -7.01 2.50
C VAL A 556 -10.92 -6.06 1.38
N ILE A 557 -10.09 -5.06 1.67
CA ILE A 557 -9.58 -4.16 0.61
C ILE A 557 -8.77 -4.94 -0.43
N ILE A 558 -7.90 -5.84 0.02
CA ILE A 558 -7.07 -6.64 -0.88
C ILE A 558 -7.91 -7.64 -1.67
N LEU A 559 -8.93 -8.23 -1.05
CA LEU A 559 -9.91 -9.06 -1.74
C LEU A 559 -10.62 -8.29 -2.86
N ILE A 560 -11.08 -7.07 -2.58
CA ILE A 560 -11.75 -6.22 -3.59
C ILE A 560 -10.77 -5.88 -4.72
N SER A 561 -9.50 -5.60 -4.41
CA SER A 561 -8.47 -5.38 -5.41
C SER A 561 -8.20 -6.64 -6.25
N GLY A 562 -8.16 -7.82 -5.65
CA GLY A 562 -7.92 -9.09 -6.35
C GLY A 562 -9.08 -9.54 -7.22
N VAL A 563 -10.33 -9.22 -6.85
CA VAL A 563 -11.53 -9.44 -7.70
C VAL A 563 -11.47 -8.60 -8.98
N ILE A 564 -10.72 -7.50 -8.99
CA ILE A 564 -10.50 -6.68 -10.20
C ILE A 564 -9.45 -7.31 -11.12
N SER A 565 -8.63 -8.26 -10.63
CA SER A 565 -7.48 -8.81 -11.37
C SER A 565 -7.46 -10.35 -11.49
N ASP A 566 -8.60 -11.04 -11.30
CA ASP A 566 -8.82 -12.51 -11.33
C ASP A 566 -7.83 -13.40 -10.54
N SER A 567 -6.91 -12.79 -9.81
CA SER A 567 -5.90 -13.44 -8.99
C SER A 567 -6.43 -13.55 -7.57
N LEU A 568 -7.07 -14.68 -7.25
CA LEU A 568 -7.53 -14.99 -5.90
C LEU A 568 -6.33 -15.22 -4.97
N SER A 569 -5.80 -14.13 -4.40
CA SER A 569 -4.71 -14.19 -3.41
C SER A 569 -5.09 -15.08 -2.21
N SER A 570 -4.37 -16.18 -2.03
CA SER A 570 -4.51 -17.01 -0.83
C SER A 570 -3.96 -16.24 0.38
N PHE A 571 -4.83 -15.92 1.35
CA PHE A 571 -4.40 -15.19 2.53
C PHE A 571 -3.64 -16.11 3.49
N PRO A 572 -2.42 -15.76 3.90
CA PRO A 572 -1.72 -16.50 4.95
C PRO A 572 -2.46 -16.29 6.28
N LEU A 573 -3.33 -17.23 6.66
CA LEU A 573 -4.11 -17.18 7.89
C LEU A 573 -3.22 -16.98 9.13
N GLY A 574 -2.00 -17.54 9.11
CA GLY A 574 -1.01 -17.36 10.17
C GLY A 574 -0.63 -15.89 10.39
N MET A 575 -0.55 -15.10 9.32
CA MET A 575 -0.23 -13.68 9.39
C MET A 575 -1.38 -12.85 9.96
N LEU A 576 -2.62 -13.14 9.56
CA LEU A 576 -3.81 -12.50 10.13
C LEU A 576 -3.88 -12.75 11.64
N LEU A 577 -3.64 -13.99 12.07
CA LEU A 577 -3.56 -14.35 13.48
C LEU A 577 -2.43 -13.62 14.21
N LEU A 578 -1.25 -13.52 13.60
CA LEU A 578 -0.11 -12.79 14.16
C LEU A 578 -0.45 -11.31 14.39
N LEU A 579 -1.09 -10.66 13.41
CA LEU A 579 -1.49 -9.26 13.53
C LEU A 579 -2.55 -9.05 14.62
N ILE A 580 -3.54 -9.95 14.72
CA ILE A 580 -4.54 -9.90 15.80
C ILE A 580 -3.87 -10.08 17.17
N LEU A 581 -2.93 -11.01 17.30
CA LEU A 581 -2.17 -11.22 18.54
C LEU A 581 -1.31 -10.00 18.89
N LEU A 582 -0.70 -9.35 17.89
CA LEU A 582 0.06 -8.11 18.07
C LEU A 582 -0.83 -6.97 18.60
N ALA A 583 -2.05 -6.82 18.07
CA ALA A 583 -3.00 -5.82 18.56
C ALA A 583 -3.39 -6.05 20.03
N VAL A 584 -3.64 -7.30 20.42
CA VAL A 584 -3.91 -7.68 21.81
C VAL A 584 -2.71 -7.40 22.70
N LEU A 585 -1.51 -7.78 22.26
CA LEU A 585 -0.27 -7.56 23.00
C LEU A 585 -0.06 -6.07 23.29
N ILE A 586 -0.24 -5.20 22.28
CA ILE A 586 -0.08 -3.75 22.44
C ILE A 586 -1.11 -3.19 23.42
N ALA A 587 -2.38 -3.61 23.34
CA ALA A 587 -3.41 -3.16 24.25
C ALA A 587 -3.12 -3.57 25.70
N VAL A 588 -2.64 -4.80 25.92
CA VAL A 588 -2.25 -5.31 27.25
C VAL A 588 -1.04 -4.55 27.79
N VAL A 589 0.02 -4.38 27.00
CA VAL A 589 1.22 -3.65 27.41
C VAL A 589 0.89 -2.19 27.74
N ALA A 590 0.10 -1.51 26.91
CA ALA A 590 -0.36 -0.14 27.16
C ALA A 590 -1.16 -0.02 28.47
N THR A 591 -2.04 -0.99 28.72
CA THR A 591 -2.85 -1.05 29.94
C THR A 591 -1.99 -1.30 31.17
N LEU A 592 -1.07 -2.25 31.10
CA LEU A 592 -0.17 -2.60 32.20
C LEU A 592 0.67 -1.37 32.59
N VAL A 593 1.34 -0.73 31.64
CA VAL A 593 2.14 0.48 31.88
C VAL A 593 1.31 1.59 32.53
N SER A 594 0.07 1.81 32.07
CA SER A 594 -0.75 2.92 32.58
C SER A 594 -1.51 2.63 33.87
N ALA A 595 -1.95 1.40 34.12
CA ALA A 595 -2.85 1.06 35.23
C ALA A 595 -2.13 0.53 36.47
N LEU A 596 -0.85 0.13 36.35
CA LEU A 596 -0.03 -0.41 37.45
C LEU A 596 -0.03 0.50 38.69
N GLY A 597 0.14 1.81 38.51
CA GLY A 597 0.18 2.77 39.61
C GLY A 597 -1.16 2.85 40.35
N ALA A 598 -2.27 2.96 39.61
CA ALA A 598 -3.62 3.03 40.18
C ALA A 598 -4.01 1.72 40.89
N ALA A 599 -3.67 0.56 40.33
CA ALA A 599 -3.97 -0.74 40.92
C ALA A 599 -3.22 -0.99 42.24
N ARG A 600 -2.00 -0.44 42.37
CA ARG A 600 -1.15 -0.55 43.58
C ARG A 600 -1.52 0.42 44.70
N GLU A 601 -2.35 1.41 44.42
CA GLU A 601 -2.68 2.46 45.38
C GLU A 601 -3.47 1.92 46.60
N LYS A 602 -3.10 2.35 47.82
CA LYS A 602 -3.69 1.79 49.05
C LYS A 602 -5.16 2.24 49.19
N PRO A 603 -6.11 1.33 49.49
CA PRO A 603 -7.54 1.68 49.64
C PRO A 603 -7.77 2.77 50.68
N LEU A 604 -6.97 2.76 51.75
CA LEU A 604 -7.01 3.77 52.81
C LEU A 604 -6.77 5.18 52.26
N ILE A 605 -5.86 5.36 51.29
CA ILE A 605 -5.58 6.68 50.71
C ILE A 605 -6.76 7.12 49.84
N VAL A 606 -7.32 6.20 49.06
CA VAL A 606 -8.43 6.48 48.16
C VAL A 606 -9.72 6.83 48.92
N LEU A 607 -9.95 6.20 50.08
CA LEU A 607 -11.17 6.37 50.88
C LEU A 607 -11.06 7.43 51.99
N ARG A 608 -9.85 7.89 52.33
CA ARG A 608 -9.60 8.89 53.39
C ARG A 608 -9.58 10.34 52.90
N TYR A 609 -9.45 10.57 51.59
CA TYR A 609 -9.39 11.93 51.02
C TYR A 609 -10.77 12.63 50.92
N GLU A 610 -11.77 12.11 51.63
CA GLU A 610 -13.00 12.83 52.01
C GLU A 610 -13.27 12.60 53.50
#